data_AF-A0A7J5F2P2-F1
#
_entry.id   AF-A0A7J5F2P2-F1
#
_cell.length_a   1.000
_cell.length_b   1.000
_cell.length_c   1.000
_cell.angle_alpha   90.00
_cell.angle_beta   90.00
_cell.angle_gamma   90.00
#
_symmetry.space_group_name_H-M   'P 1'
#
loop_
_entity.id
_entity.type
_entity.pdbx_description
1 polymer ?
#
loop_
_entity_poly.entity_id
_entity_poly.type
_entity_poly.pdbx_seq_one_letter_code
_entity_poly.pdbx_strand_id
1 'polypeptide(L)'
;MALIDVVMPQMGESIAEGTISKWHKKVGERIGKDETLLEISTDKVDSEIPSPAAGVIAELLFQETTTVAVHTVIARINTDVNAAVAPVPAAPSPAVSAPAHAAAPAAPVPVTGGAVVDVIMPQMGESIAEGTITKWHKKTGERIGKDETLLEISTDKVDSEIPSPASGVITELLFPEQTTVAVHTVIARIATGATASAAPAVPATPAPAPSAVPAVAPAAPVQHAAPAPASAFRSDRFYSPLVLNIARTEGIAMQELESIPGTGANGRVSKKDILSYVEQRRSGRVAPAAP
;
A
#
# COMPACT_ATOMS: atom_id res chain seq x y z
N MET A 1 24.43 -26.47 4.98
CA MET A 1 24.26 -25.03 5.27
C MET A 1 25.59 -24.42 5.64
N ALA A 2 26.31 -23.87 4.68
CA ALA A 2 27.46 -23.01 4.95
C ALA A 2 27.04 -21.58 4.60
N LEU A 3 27.03 -20.70 5.60
CA LEU A 3 26.93 -19.26 5.37
C LEU A 3 28.35 -18.78 5.10
N ILE A 4 28.58 -18.23 3.92
CA ILE A 4 29.81 -17.58 3.53
C ILE A 4 29.59 -16.09 3.69
N ASP A 5 30.35 -15.50 4.59
CA ASP A 5 30.42 -14.06 4.73
C ASP A 5 31.25 -13.50 3.56
N VAL A 6 30.59 -12.71 2.71
CA VAL A 6 31.28 -11.90 1.70
C VAL A 6 31.81 -10.69 2.43
N VAL A 7 33.13 -10.62 2.56
CA VAL A 7 33.82 -9.45 3.11
C VAL A 7 34.25 -8.53 1.97
N MET A 8 34.22 -7.23 2.23
CA MET A 8 34.79 -6.26 1.31
C MET A 8 36.30 -6.54 1.18
N PRO A 9 36.81 -6.85 -0.04
CA PRO A 9 38.24 -7.06 -0.24
C PRO A 9 38.99 -5.74 -0.03
N GLN A 10 40.24 -5.83 0.40
CA GLN A 10 41.14 -4.68 0.41
C GLN A 10 41.46 -4.29 -1.03
N MET A 11 40.96 -3.15 -1.48
CA MET A 11 41.13 -2.66 -2.85
C MET A 11 42.12 -1.50 -2.84
N GLY A 12 43.40 -1.81 -2.61
CA GLY A 12 44.54 -0.88 -2.61
C GLY A 12 45.03 -0.50 -1.20
N GLU A 13 46.35 -0.31 -1.06
CA GLU A 13 47.02 -0.02 0.23
C GLU A 13 46.58 1.29 0.91
N SER A 14 45.86 2.17 0.21
CA SER A 14 45.45 3.49 0.71
C SER A 14 43.92 3.72 0.75
N ILE A 15 43.10 2.70 0.48
CA ILE A 15 41.63 2.84 0.40
C ILE A 15 41.00 2.03 1.54
N ALA A 16 40.58 2.73 2.60
CA ALA A 16 40.06 2.11 3.81
C ALA A 16 38.54 1.85 3.78
N GLU A 17 37.82 2.47 2.84
CA GLU A 17 36.38 2.40 2.73
C GLU A 17 35.93 2.51 1.26
N GLY A 18 34.80 1.90 0.94
CA GLY A 18 34.21 1.92 -0.38
C GLY A 18 32.71 2.12 -0.29
N THR A 19 32.16 2.87 -1.24
CA THR A 19 30.74 3.17 -1.30
C THR A 19 30.08 2.22 -2.29
N ILE A 20 29.01 1.54 -1.88
CA ILE A 20 28.27 0.65 -2.76
C ILE A 20 27.55 1.52 -3.80
N SER A 21 27.92 1.38 -5.07
CA SER A 21 27.33 2.14 -6.16
C SER A 21 26.01 1.51 -6.61
N LYS A 22 26.00 0.18 -6.77
CA LYS A 22 24.84 -0.57 -7.28
C LYS A 22 24.86 -2.04 -6.88
N TRP A 23 23.71 -2.57 -6.47
CA TRP A 23 23.54 -4.01 -6.27
C TRP A 23 23.08 -4.68 -7.58
N HIS A 24 23.84 -5.67 -8.05
CA HIS A 24 23.42 -6.51 -9.18
C HIS A 24 22.52 -7.67 -8.74
N LYS A 25 22.55 -8.03 -7.46
CA LYS A 25 21.77 -9.13 -6.88
C LYS A 25 21.12 -8.75 -5.55
N LYS A 26 19.92 -9.28 -5.31
CA LYS A 26 19.13 -9.02 -4.08
C LYS A 26 19.13 -10.19 -3.10
N VAL A 27 18.72 -9.92 -1.85
CA VAL A 27 18.49 -10.96 -0.83
C VAL A 27 17.51 -11.99 -1.37
N GLY A 28 17.85 -13.28 -1.24
CA GLY A 28 17.06 -14.41 -1.73
C GLY A 28 17.32 -14.78 -3.19
N GLU A 29 18.13 -14.01 -3.92
CA GLU A 29 18.48 -14.35 -5.31
C GLU A 29 19.63 -15.36 -5.36
N ARG A 30 19.60 -16.24 -6.37
CA ARG A 30 20.67 -17.20 -6.63
C ARG A 30 21.78 -16.53 -7.44
N ILE A 31 23.01 -16.73 -7.02
CA ILE A 31 24.22 -16.23 -7.68
C ILE A 31 25.20 -17.38 -7.94
N GLY A 32 25.84 -17.37 -9.11
CA GLY A 32 26.93 -18.27 -9.45
C GLY A 32 28.22 -17.97 -8.68
N LYS A 33 29.16 -18.92 -8.69
CA LYS A 33 30.54 -18.65 -8.27
C LYS A 33 31.18 -17.74 -9.32
N ASP A 34 31.94 -16.74 -8.89
CA ASP A 34 32.59 -15.74 -9.76
C ASP A 34 31.60 -14.85 -10.55
N GLU A 35 30.32 -14.82 -10.16
CA GLU A 35 29.30 -13.92 -10.73
C GLU A 35 29.27 -12.60 -9.94
N THR A 36 29.15 -11.47 -10.64
CA THR A 36 29.18 -10.12 -10.04
C THR A 36 28.01 -9.90 -9.07
N LEU A 37 28.30 -9.69 -7.78
CA LEU A 37 27.28 -9.37 -6.77
C LEU A 37 26.83 -7.91 -6.87
N LEU A 38 27.81 -7.02 -6.91
CA LEU A 38 27.62 -5.59 -6.74
C LEU A 38 28.84 -4.81 -7.25
N GLU A 39 28.63 -3.52 -7.46
CA GLU A 39 29.65 -2.55 -7.82
C GLU A 39 29.89 -1.59 -6.65
N ILE A 40 31.16 -1.42 -6.27
CA ILE A 40 31.60 -0.41 -5.32
C ILE A 40 32.41 0.66 -6.03
N SER A 41 32.13 1.91 -5.69
CA SER A 41 32.94 3.06 -6.09
C SER A 41 33.76 3.52 -4.88
N THR A 42 35.06 3.67 -5.10
CA THR A 42 35.97 4.28 -4.13
C THR A 42 36.46 5.62 -4.67
N ASP A 43 37.10 6.44 -3.84
CA ASP A 43 37.66 7.77 -4.20
C ASP A 43 38.55 7.76 -5.47
N LYS A 44 39.09 6.59 -5.86
CA LYS A 44 40.02 6.45 -6.97
C LYS A 44 39.63 5.42 -8.04
N VAL A 45 38.87 4.38 -7.69
CA VAL A 45 38.63 3.23 -8.56
C VAL A 45 37.23 2.63 -8.31
N ASP A 46 36.49 2.38 -9.38
CA ASP A 46 35.33 1.49 -9.39
C ASP A 46 35.77 0.01 -9.43
N SER A 47 35.16 -0.82 -8.61
CA SER A 47 35.44 -2.25 -8.56
C SER A 47 34.16 -3.07 -8.38
N GLU A 48 34.07 -4.12 -9.16
CA GLU A 48 33.03 -5.13 -9.01
C GLU A 48 33.46 -6.19 -7.98
N ILE A 49 32.53 -6.57 -7.10
CA ILE A 49 32.77 -7.66 -6.14
C ILE A 49 32.14 -8.94 -6.70
N PRO A 50 32.94 -9.91 -7.17
CA PRO A 50 32.43 -11.20 -7.60
C PRO A 50 32.09 -12.09 -6.41
N SER A 51 31.20 -13.07 -6.64
CA SER A 51 30.82 -14.02 -5.61
C SER A 51 31.91 -15.03 -5.33
N PRO A 52 32.37 -15.19 -4.07
CA PRO A 52 33.32 -16.23 -3.73
C PRO A 52 32.73 -17.64 -3.87
N ALA A 53 31.40 -17.79 -3.90
CA ALA A 53 30.74 -19.08 -4.03
C ALA A 53 29.36 -19.00 -4.71
N ALA A 54 28.96 -20.10 -5.35
CA ALA A 54 27.60 -20.25 -5.84
C ALA A 54 26.65 -20.49 -4.66
N GLY A 55 25.59 -19.71 -4.56
CA GLY A 55 24.66 -19.80 -3.44
C GLY A 55 23.45 -18.89 -3.59
N VAL A 56 22.64 -18.85 -2.54
CA VAL A 56 21.53 -17.91 -2.41
C VAL A 56 21.96 -16.83 -1.43
N ILE A 57 21.76 -15.56 -1.78
CA ILE A 57 22.11 -14.49 -0.85
C ILE A 57 21.14 -14.54 0.33
N ALA A 58 21.64 -14.86 1.51
CA ALA A 58 20.84 -15.01 2.72
C ALA A 58 20.47 -13.64 3.31
N GLU A 59 21.40 -12.69 3.27
CA GLU A 59 21.23 -11.37 3.90
C GLU A 59 22.21 -10.35 3.30
N LEU A 60 21.73 -9.13 3.01
CA LEU A 60 22.55 -7.98 2.66
C LEU A 60 22.61 -7.08 3.89
N LEU A 61 23.80 -6.76 4.37
CA LEU A 61 23.97 -5.90 5.55
C LEU A 61 24.00 -4.40 5.19
N PHE A 62 24.17 -4.08 3.91
CA PHE A 62 24.30 -2.70 3.43
C PHE A 62 23.47 -2.46 2.17
N GLN A 63 22.99 -1.22 2.00
CA GLN A 63 22.17 -0.80 0.87
C GLN A 63 23.01 -0.08 -0.20
N GLU A 64 22.43 0.12 -1.38
CA GLU A 64 23.00 1.02 -2.41
C GLU A 64 23.28 2.38 -1.78
N THR A 65 24.37 3.03 -2.17
CA THR A 65 24.90 4.30 -1.64
C THR A 65 25.46 4.26 -0.21
N THR A 66 25.60 3.08 0.39
CA THR A 66 26.19 2.95 1.74
C THR A 66 27.70 2.78 1.68
N THR A 67 28.42 3.54 2.53
CA THR A 67 29.87 3.42 2.70
C THR A 67 30.22 2.33 3.70
N VAL A 68 31.12 1.43 3.31
CA VAL A 68 31.55 0.26 4.08
C VAL A 68 33.07 0.24 4.22
N ALA A 69 33.57 -0.16 5.38
CA ALA A 69 35.01 -0.29 5.61
C ALA A 69 35.55 -1.62 5.04
N VAL A 70 36.82 -1.63 4.62
CA VAL A 70 37.50 -2.87 4.19
C VAL A 70 37.47 -3.95 5.27
N HIS A 71 37.45 -5.22 4.88
CA HIS A 71 37.27 -6.39 5.76
C HIS A 71 35.93 -6.47 6.50
N THR A 72 34.98 -5.57 6.22
CA THR A 72 33.63 -5.65 6.78
C THR A 72 32.80 -6.66 5.99
N VAL A 73 32.01 -7.47 6.68
CA VAL A 73 31.06 -8.42 6.08
C VAL A 73 29.91 -7.63 5.46
N ILE A 74 29.81 -7.65 4.13
CA ILE A 74 28.81 -6.88 3.39
C ILE A 74 27.56 -7.68 3.02
N ALA A 75 27.71 -8.99 2.82
CA ALA A 75 26.62 -9.89 2.52
C ALA A 75 26.92 -11.29 3.07
N ARG A 76 25.86 -12.06 3.34
CA ARG A 76 25.94 -13.46 3.72
C ARG A 76 25.34 -14.31 2.62
N ILE A 77 26.11 -15.23 2.06
CA ILE A 77 25.66 -16.16 1.02
C ILE A 77 25.49 -17.55 1.64
N ASN A 78 24.32 -18.16 1.48
CA ASN A 78 24.12 -19.55 1.84
C ASN A 78 24.50 -20.45 0.66
N THR A 79 25.50 -21.31 0.86
CA THR A 79 26.03 -22.22 -0.17
C THR A 79 25.41 -23.61 -0.16
N ASP A 80 24.27 -23.80 0.51
CA ASP A 80 23.53 -25.06 0.44
C ASP A 80 22.57 -25.10 -0.75
N VAL A 81 23.14 -25.21 -1.94
CA VAL A 81 22.48 -25.84 -3.08
C VAL A 81 23.51 -26.64 -3.86
N ASN A 82 23.94 -27.73 -3.26
CA ASN A 82 24.49 -28.85 -4.02
C ASN A 82 23.34 -29.48 -4.84
N ALA A 83 23.13 -28.98 -6.05
CA ALA A 83 22.48 -29.72 -7.11
C ALA A 83 23.10 -29.31 -8.46
N ALA A 84 24.20 -30.00 -8.75
CA ALA A 84 24.67 -30.35 -10.09
C ALA A 84 25.14 -29.23 -11.02
N VAL A 85 26.43 -28.89 -10.88
CA VAL A 85 27.28 -28.89 -12.08
C VAL A 85 27.40 -30.36 -12.50
N ALA A 86 26.55 -30.79 -13.43
CA ALA A 86 26.90 -31.89 -14.31
C ALA A 86 27.71 -31.27 -15.46
N PRO A 87 28.91 -31.78 -15.77
CA PRO A 87 29.72 -31.27 -16.87
C PRO A 87 29.02 -31.51 -18.21
N VAL A 88 29.18 -30.54 -19.10
CA VAL A 88 28.84 -30.63 -20.54
C VAL A 88 29.51 -31.88 -21.14
N PRO A 89 28.80 -32.61 -22.02
CA PRO A 89 29.36 -32.77 -23.37
C PRO A 89 28.33 -32.48 -24.47
N ALA A 90 28.85 -31.79 -25.47
CA ALA A 90 28.47 -31.69 -26.88
C ALA A 90 27.20 -32.41 -27.40
N ALA A 91 26.44 -31.66 -28.19
CA ALA A 91 25.46 -32.13 -29.19
C ALA A 91 26.05 -33.24 -30.11
N PRO A 92 25.22 -34.09 -30.74
CA PRO A 92 24.37 -33.64 -31.83
C PRO A 92 22.91 -34.17 -31.79
N SER A 93 22.03 -33.40 -32.42
CA SER A 93 20.70 -33.80 -32.95
C SER A 93 20.82 -35.09 -33.80
N PRO A 94 19.77 -35.93 -33.94
CA PRO A 94 18.57 -35.54 -34.69
C PRO A 94 17.22 -36.03 -34.11
N ALA A 95 16.16 -35.46 -34.71
CA ALA A 95 14.73 -35.71 -34.56
C ALA A 95 14.27 -37.15 -34.28
N VAL A 96 13.11 -37.30 -33.63
CA VAL A 96 11.91 -38.02 -34.11
C VAL A 96 10.83 -38.10 -33.00
N SER A 97 9.63 -37.64 -33.35
CA SER A 97 8.27 -38.03 -32.92
C SER A 97 7.78 -37.94 -31.46
N ALA A 98 6.76 -37.09 -31.28
CA ALA A 98 5.68 -37.29 -30.32
C ALA A 98 4.92 -38.62 -30.57
N PRO A 99 4.33 -39.24 -29.53
CA PRO A 99 2.90 -38.99 -29.28
C PRO A 99 2.51 -38.94 -27.79
N ALA A 100 1.23 -38.64 -27.57
CA ALA A 100 0.63 -38.17 -26.32
C ALA A 100 0.18 -39.25 -25.31
N HIS A 101 0.14 -38.79 -24.05
CA HIS A 101 -0.73 -39.14 -22.90
C HIS A 101 -0.64 -40.50 -22.17
N ALA A 102 -0.29 -40.42 -20.87
CA ALA A 102 -0.97 -41.09 -19.75
C ALA A 102 -0.59 -40.42 -18.40
N ALA A 103 -1.47 -40.50 -17.41
CA ALA A 103 -1.57 -39.61 -16.25
C ALA A 103 -1.03 -40.16 -14.90
N ALA A 104 -0.83 -39.23 -13.94
CA ALA A 104 -0.71 -39.33 -12.47
C ALA A 104 0.69 -39.60 -11.85
N PRO A 105 1.00 -39.13 -10.60
CA PRO A 105 0.18 -38.41 -9.62
C PRO A 105 0.69 -37.00 -9.22
N ALA A 106 -0.18 -36.28 -8.51
CA ALA A 106 0.02 -34.93 -7.99
C ALA A 106 1.22 -34.82 -7.03
N ALA A 107 2.14 -33.91 -7.35
CA ALA A 107 3.00 -33.29 -6.35
C ALA A 107 2.14 -32.36 -5.47
N PRO A 108 2.32 -32.36 -4.14
CA PRO A 108 1.63 -31.43 -3.27
C PRO A 108 2.01 -30.00 -3.68
N VAL A 109 1.00 -29.20 -4.01
CA VAL A 109 1.15 -27.77 -4.14
C VAL A 109 1.71 -27.22 -2.82
N PRO A 110 2.82 -26.45 -2.81
CA PRO A 110 3.15 -25.67 -1.64
C PRO A 110 2.04 -24.63 -1.47
N VAL A 111 1.24 -24.82 -0.42
CA VAL A 111 0.36 -23.75 0.07
C VAL A 111 1.23 -22.68 0.70
N THR A 112 0.86 -21.43 0.43
CA THR A 112 1.29 -20.23 1.16
C THR A 112 2.75 -19.81 0.94
N GLY A 113 2.92 -19.08 -0.15
CA GLY A 113 3.93 -18.05 -0.28
C GLY A 113 3.32 -16.85 -1.00
N GLY A 114 2.21 -16.31 -0.48
CA GLY A 114 1.75 -15.00 -0.94
C GLY A 114 2.84 -14.01 -0.56
N ALA A 115 3.62 -13.55 -1.55
CA ALA A 115 4.61 -12.51 -1.37
C ALA A 115 3.90 -11.26 -0.87
N VAL A 116 4.05 -10.95 0.41
CA VAL A 116 3.52 -9.75 1.01
C VAL A 116 4.40 -8.60 0.54
N VAL A 117 3.82 -7.72 -0.26
CA VAL A 117 4.41 -6.47 -0.71
C VAL A 117 3.97 -5.39 0.25
N ASP A 118 4.94 -4.81 0.94
CA ASP A 118 4.73 -3.64 1.76
C ASP A 118 4.57 -2.41 0.86
N VAL A 119 3.45 -1.70 1.03
CA VAL A 119 3.25 -0.37 0.44
C VAL A 119 3.88 0.62 1.39
N ILE A 120 4.98 1.23 0.98
CA ILE A 120 5.65 2.28 1.72
C ILE A 120 5.18 3.65 1.24
N MET A 121 5.15 4.62 2.15
CA MET A 121 4.88 6.01 1.77
C MET A 121 6.08 6.54 0.98
N PRO A 122 5.92 6.91 -0.30
CA PRO A 122 7.02 7.45 -1.10
C PRO A 122 7.47 8.81 -0.56
N GLN A 123 8.72 9.15 -0.80
CA GLN A 123 9.25 10.49 -0.53
C GLN A 123 8.64 11.48 -1.53
N MET A 124 7.64 12.24 -1.08
CA MET A 124 6.93 13.22 -1.92
C MET A 124 7.45 14.63 -1.63
N GLY A 125 8.61 14.95 -2.24
CA GLY A 125 9.26 16.26 -2.17
C GLY A 125 10.37 16.38 -1.13
N GLU A 126 11.46 17.07 -1.46
CA GLU A 126 12.67 17.23 -0.62
C GLU A 126 12.45 17.95 0.72
N SER A 127 11.25 18.45 1.02
CA SER A 127 10.97 19.24 2.24
C SER A 127 9.76 18.75 3.04
N ILE A 128 9.21 17.57 2.72
CA ILE A 128 7.98 17.06 3.35
C ILE A 128 8.27 15.71 3.99
N ALA A 129 8.40 15.69 5.32
CA ALA A 129 8.75 14.50 6.10
C ALA A 129 7.55 13.62 6.49
N GLU A 130 6.33 14.14 6.37
CA GLU A 130 5.11 13.49 6.83
C GLU A 130 3.92 13.84 5.92
N GLY A 131 3.02 12.86 5.76
CA GLY A 131 1.82 12.96 4.94
C GLY A 131 0.61 12.46 5.72
N THR A 132 -0.51 13.16 5.60
CA THR A 132 -1.76 12.77 6.26
C THR A 132 -2.63 11.99 5.29
N ILE A 133 -3.11 10.82 5.69
CA ILE A 133 -4.01 10.02 4.87
C ILE A 133 -5.38 10.70 4.85
N THR A 134 -5.81 11.21 3.71
CA THR A 134 -7.11 11.90 3.58
C THR A 134 -8.24 10.88 3.43
N LYS A 135 -8.03 9.86 2.59
CA LYS A 135 -9.08 8.92 2.20
C LYS A 135 -8.54 7.59 1.71
N TRP A 136 -9.13 6.49 2.17
CA TRP A 136 -8.89 5.16 1.64
C TRP A 136 -9.87 4.83 0.51
N HIS A 137 -9.35 4.42 -0.65
CA HIS A 137 -10.15 3.91 -1.76
C HIS A 137 -10.34 2.39 -1.69
N LYS A 138 -9.50 1.69 -0.92
CA LYS A 138 -9.59 0.24 -0.68
C LYS A 138 -9.45 -0.13 0.79
N LYS A 139 -10.11 -1.21 1.21
CA LYS A 139 -10.10 -1.71 2.60
C LYS A 139 -9.33 -3.02 2.77
N THR A 140 -9.04 -3.39 4.02
CA THR A 140 -8.47 -4.70 4.36
C THR A 140 -9.36 -5.81 3.82
N GLY A 141 -8.77 -6.75 3.10
CA GLY A 141 -9.44 -7.88 2.47
C GLY A 141 -9.93 -7.60 1.04
N GLU A 142 -9.86 -6.36 0.54
CA GLU A 142 -10.18 -6.08 -0.87
C GLU A 142 -9.02 -6.44 -1.81
N ARG A 143 -9.43 -6.84 -3.02
CA ARG A 143 -8.51 -7.06 -4.14
C ARG A 143 -8.21 -5.72 -4.81
N ILE A 144 -6.94 -5.48 -5.07
CA ILE A 144 -6.45 -4.32 -5.80
C ILE A 144 -5.53 -4.75 -6.94
N GLY A 145 -5.67 -4.11 -8.11
CA GLY A 145 -4.77 -4.29 -9.24
C GLY A 145 -3.46 -3.52 -9.07
N LYS A 146 -2.43 -3.93 -9.80
CA LYS A 146 -1.21 -3.14 -10.00
C LYS A 146 -1.60 -1.81 -10.67
N ASP A 147 -1.01 -0.71 -10.21
CA ASP A 147 -1.27 0.65 -10.70
C ASP A 147 -2.71 1.16 -10.40
N GLU A 148 -3.47 0.48 -9.53
CA GLU A 148 -4.78 0.93 -9.07
C GLU A 148 -4.65 1.79 -7.80
N THR A 149 -5.39 2.88 -7.69
CA THR A 149 -5.31 3.84 -6.57
C THR A 149 -5.72 3.20 -5.23
N LEU A 150 -4.79 3.07 -4.28
CA LEU A 150 -5.07 2.55 -2.92
C LEU A 150 -5.75 3.60 -2.05
N LEU A 151 -5.14 4.78 -1.99
CA LEU A 151 -5.47 5.83 -1.04
C LEU A 151 -4.95 7.18 -1.52
N GLU A 152 -5.50 8.23 -0.92
CA GLU A 152 -5.09 9.62 -1.13
C GLU A 152 -4.42 10.15 0.13
N ILE A 153 -3.24 10.75 -0.03
CA ILE A 153 -2.55 11.49 1.03
C ILE A 153 -2.55 12.98 0.71
N SER A 154 -2.74 13.79 1.74
CA SER A 154 -2.55 15.23 1.69
C SER A 154 -1.33 15.61 2.51
N THR A 155 -0.44 16.35 1.89
CA THR A 155 0.70 17.00 2.55
C THR A 155 0.46 18.51 2.66
N ASP A 156 1.32 19.23 3.38
CA ASP A 156 1.24 20.69 3.58
C ASP A 156 1.02 21.48 2.27
N LYS A 157 1.51 20.98 1.13
CA LYS A 157 1.44 21.71 -0.14
C LYS A 157 0.89 20.95 -1.35
N VAL A 158 0.85 19.61 -1.30
CA VAL A 158 0.44 18.79 -2.45
C VAL A 158 -0.37 17.59 -1.97
N ASP A 159 -1.57 17.42 -2.53
CA ASP A 159 -2.30 16.16 -2.52
C ASP A 159 -1.69 15.20 -3.54
N SER A 160 -1.49 13.95 -3.11
CA SER A 160 -0.99 12.90 -3.99
C SER A 160 -1.68 11.58 -3.72
N GLU A 161 -2.00 10.88 -4.79
CA GLU A 161 -2.52 9.53 -4.73
C GLU A 161 -1.39 8.50 -4.67
N ILE A 162 -1.59 7.44 -3.87
CA ILE A 162 -0.67 6.30 -3.80
C ILE A 162 -1.25 5.15 -4.62
N PRO A 163 -0.68 4.85 -5.81
CA PRO A 163 -1.06 3.68 -6.58
C PRO A 163 -0.48 2.41 -5.98
N SER A 164 -1.10 1.26 -6.30
CA SER A 164 -0.61 -0.03 -5.84
C SER A 164 0.66 -0.45 -6.56
N PRO A 165 1.75 -0.77 -5.84
CA PRO A 165 2.96 -1.32 -6.47
C PRO A 165 2.75 -2.72 -7.03
N ALA A 166 1.71 -3.44 -6.57
CA ALA A 166 1.43 -4.81 -7.02
C ALA A 166 -0.05 -5.21 -6.93
N SER A 167 -0.47 -6.14 -7.80
CA SER A 167 -1.80 -6.75 -7.74
C SER A 167 -1.87 -7.75 -6.59
N GLY A 168 -2.84 -7.59 -5.70
CA GLY A 168 -2.98 -8.50 -4.56
C GLY A 168 -4.21 -8.24 -3.72
N VAL A 169 -4.25 -8.86 -2.55
CA VAL A 169 -5.28 -8.61 -1.53
C VAL A 169 -4.64 -7.84 -0.40
N ILE A 170 -5.27 -6.72 -0.01
CA ILE A 170 -4.78 -5.94 1.12
C ILE A 170 -4.97 -6.79 2.38
N THR A 171 -3.88 -7.20 2.99
CA THR A 171 -3.90 -8.12 4.14
C THR A 171 -4.03 -7.35 5.44
N GLU A 172 -3.41 -6.17 5.53
CA GLU A 172 -3.40 -5.36 6.72
C GLU A 172 -3.20 -3.87 6.38
N LEU A 173 -4.00 -3.00 6.99
CA LEU A 173 -3.79 -1.55 7.00
C LEU A 173 -3.21 -1.17 8.36
N LEU A 174 -2.04 -0.53 8.37
CA LEU A 174 -1.39 -0.13 9.62
C LEU A 174 -1.90 1.23 10.12
N PHE A 175 -2.48 2.06 9.23
CA PHE A 175 -2.94 3.41 9.55
C PHE A 175 -4.37 3.65 9.05
N PRO A 176 -5.28 4.19 9.88
CA PRO A 176 -6.63 4.55 9.46
C PRO A 176 -6.68 5.88 8.68
N GLU A 177 -7.84 6.20 8.12
CA GLU A 177 -8.09 7.53 7.54
C GLU A 177 -7.85 8.65 8.56
N GLN A 178 -7.40 9.82 8.07
CA GLN A 178 -7.04 11.00 8.86
C GLN A 178 -5.83 10.81 9.80
N THR A 179 -4.94 9.89 9.47
CA THR A 179 -3.72 9.64 10.26
C THR A 179 -2.48 10.18 9.56
N THR A 180 -1.63 10.86 10.32
CA THR A 180 -0.33 11.37 9.86
C THR A 180 0.71 10.26 9.92
N VAL A 181 1.42 10.05 8.82
CA VAL A 181 2.42 9.00 8.66
C VAL A 181 3.71 9.62 8.13
N ALA A 182 4.86 9.14 8.60
CA ALA A 182 6.16 9.61 8.12
C ALA A 182 6.54 8.97 6.76
N VAL A 183 7.34 9.67 5.97
CA VAL A 183 7.93 9.11 4.73
C VAL A 183 8.68 7.81 5.00
N HIS A 184 8.73 6.91 4.00
CA HIS A 184 9.31 5.56 4.10
C HIS A 184 8.68 4.62 5.14
N THR A 185 7.54 5.00 5.73
CA THR A 185 6.80 4.12 6.63
C THR A 185 5.88 3.19 5.83
N VAL A 186 5.77 1.94 6.26
CA VAL A 186 4.87 0.93 5.68
C VAL A 186 3.42 1.25 6.06
N ILE A 187 2.62 1.65 5.08
CA ILE A 187 1.22 2.07 5.28
C ILE A 187 0.21 0.92 5.15
N ALA A 188 0.49 -0.04 4.26
CA ALA A 188 -0.34 -1.20 4.02
C ALA A 188 0.50 -2.40 3.60
N ARG A 189 -0.01 -3.61 3.84
CA ARG A 189 0.58 -4.86 3.38
C ARG A 189 -0.32 -5.53 2.37
N ILE A 190 0.19 -5.79 1.16
CA ILE A 190 -0.54 -6.41 0.05
C ILE A 190 0.00 -7.82 -0.15
N ALA A 191 -0.83 -8.85 0.01
CA ALA A 191 -0.44 -10.20 -0.38
C ALA A 191 -0.56 -10.37 -1.90
N THR A 192 0.57 -10.44 -2.58
CA THR A 192 0.71 -10.78 -4.00
C THR A 192 0.92 -12.29 -4.10
N GLY A 193 0.04 -13.00 -4.80
CA GLY A 193 0.07 -14.47 -4.81
C GLY A 193 -1.17 -15.15 -4.24
N ALA A 194 -2.16 -14.37 -3.80
CA ALA A 194 -3.54 -14.81 -4.00
C ALA A 194 -3.84 -14.73 -5.50
N THR A 195 -3.34 -15.71 -6.27
CA THR A 195 -4.05 -16.12 -7.48
C THR A 195 -5.48 -16.31 -7.01
N ALA A 196 -6.36 -15.37 -7.37
CA ALA A 196 -7.72 -15.77 -7.58
C ALA A 196 -7.56 -16.86 -8.61
N SER A 197 -7.78 -18.10 -8.19
CA SER A 197 -8.49 -19.03 -9.04
C SER A 197 -9.59 -18.19 -9.67
N ALA A 198 -9.39 -17.89 -10.96
CA ALA A 198 -10.38 -17.23 -11.77
C ALA A 198 -11.65 -18.07 -11.61
N ALA A 199 -12.60 -17.56 -10.82
CA ALA A 199 -13.95 -18.04 -10.92
C ALA A 199 -14.36 -17.79 -12.38
N PRO A 200 -14.88 -18.80 -13.09
CA PRO A 200 -15.25 -18.65 -14.49
C PRO A 200 -16.15 -17.44 -14.64
N ALA A 201 -15.85 -16.61 -15.64
CA ALA A 201 -16.77 -15.60 -16.13
C ALA A 201 -18.13 -16.27 -16.37
N VAL A 202 -19.09 -15.98 -15.50
CA VAL A 202 -20.48 -16.26 -15.80
C VAL A 202 -20.86 -15.35 -16.96
N PRO A 203 -21.35 -15.91 -18.08
CA PRO A 203 -21.71 -15.11 -19.25
C PRO A 203 -22.79 -14.10 -18.87
N ALA A 204 -22.63 -12.88 -19.39
CA ALA A 204 -23.62 -11.83 -19.31
C ALA A 204 -24.96 -12.33 -19.84
N THR A 205 -25.96 -12.41 -18.96
CA THR A 205 -27.36 -12.44 -19.37
C THR A 205 -27.69 -11.09 -20.03
N PRO A 206 -28.21 -11.07 -21.26
CA PRO A 206 -28.70 -9.85 -21.88
C PRO A 206 -29.92 -9.34 -21.11
N ALA A 207 -29.79 -8.15 -20.51
CA ALA A 207 -30.93 -7.41 -20.01
C ALA A 207 -31.74 -6.87 -21.22
N PRO A 208 -33.08 -7.03 -21.20
CA PRO A 208 -33.94 -6.71 -22.34
C PRO A 208 -33.98 -5.21 -22.67
N ALA A 209 -34.21 -4.95 -23.95
CA ALA A 209 -34.26 -3.67 -24.63
C ALA A 209 -35.17 -2.62 -23.97
N PRO A 210 -34.85 -1.32 -24.14
CA PRO A 210 -35.64 -0.21 -23.65
C PRO A 210 -36.97 -0.10 -24.41
N SER A 211 -38.08 -0.14 -23.69
CA SER A 211 -39.39 0.22 -24.23
C SER A 211 -39.50 1.75 -24.29
N ALA A 212 -39.82 2.24 -25.46
CA ALA A 212 -39.88 3.65 -25.80
C ALA A 212 -41.26 4.28 -25.45
N VAL A 213 -41.19 5.54 -24.97
CA VAL A 213 -42.10 6.70 -25.12
C VAL A 213 -43.55 6.64 -24.55
N PRO A 214 -44.15 7.77 -24.08
CA PRO A 214 -43.96 9.13 -24.62
C PRO A 214 -43.82 10.34 -23.67
N ALA A 215 -43.04 11.29 -24.22
CA ALA A 215 -43.22 12.74 -24.25
C ALA A 215 -44.26 13.42 -23.34
N VAL A 216 -43.76 14.32 -22.49
CA VAL A 216 -44.32 15.66 -22.30
C VAL A 216 -43.19 16.69 -22.23
N ALA A 217 -43.25 17.67 -23.12
CA ALA A 217 -42.55 18.95 -23.07
C ALA A 217 -43.63 20.05 -23.08
N PRO A 218 -43.34 21.34 -22.85
CA PRO A 218 -42.26 21.98 -22.09
C PRO A 218 -42.83 22.97 -21.03
N ALA A 219 -42.03 23.37 -20.04
CA ALA A 219 -42.28 24.62 -19.31
C ALA A 219 -40.97 25.41 -19.15
N ALA A 220 -41.10 26.71 -19.39
CA ALA A 220 -40.08 27.68 -19.73
C ALA A 220 -39.04 27.99 -18.63
N PRO A 221 -37.87 28.55 -18.99
CA PRO A 221 -36.83 28.91 -18.05
C PRO A 221 -37.14 30.25 -17.36
N VAL A 222 -37.01 30.28 -16.03
CA VAL A 222 -36.88 31.54 -15.27
C VAL A 222 -35.45 31.64 -14.75
N GLN A 223 -34.72 32.61 -15.30
CA GLN A 223 -33.58 33.23 -14.64
C GLN A 223 -34.10 34.04 -13.44
N HIS A 224 -33.57 33.82 -12.24
CA HIS A 224 -32.93 34.91 -11.47
C HIS A 224 -32.34 34.45 -10.13
N ALA A 225 -31.24 35.13 -9.81
CA ALA A 225 -30.81 35.57 -8.50
C ALA A 225 -30.10 34.57 -7.57
N ALA A 226 -28.79 34.79 -7.46
CA ALA A 226 -28.07 34.66 -6.20
C ALA A 226 -28.81 35.42 -5.08
N PRO A 227 -28.77 34.89 -3.85
CA PRO A 227 -28.80 35.75 -2.69
C PRO A 227 -27.66 35.41 -1.72
N ALA A 228 -26.89 36.45 -1.39
CA ALA A 228 -26.44 36.68 -0.03
C ALA A 228 -27.03 38.03 0.41
N PRO A 229 -27.12 38.37 1.71
CA PRO A 229 -27.36 37.56 2.90
C PRO A 229 -28.63 38.08 3.64
N ALA A 230 -29.25 37.27 4.51
CA ALA A 230 -30.27 37.75 5.44
C ALA A 230 -29.96 37.24 6.85
N SER A 231 -29.74 38.19 7.76
CA SER A 231 -29.32 37.95 9.14
C SER A 231 -30.49 37.64 10.09
N ALA A 232 -30.20 36.71 11.01
CA ALA A 232 -30.56 36.71 12.42
C ALA A 232 -32.04 36.51 12.84
N PHE A 233 -32.43 35.24 12.97
CA PHE A 233 -32.91 34.75 14.27
C PHE A 233 -31.76 33.99 14.94
N ARG A 234 -31.43 34.40 16.17
CA ARG A 234 -30.25 33.94 16.90
C ARG A 234 -30.43 32.52 17.42
N SER A 235 -29.77 31.59 16.74
CA SER A 235 -29.02 30.52 17.39
C SER A 235 -27.63 30.48 16.78
N ASP A 236 -26.82 31.46 17.18
CA ASP A 236 -25.39 31.61 16.86
C ASP A 236 -24.56 30.52 17.58
N ARG A 237 -25.04 29.27 17.58
CA ARG A 237 -24.27 28.12 18.04
C ARG A 237 -23.67 27.44 16.84
N PHE A 238 -22.38 27.69 16.63
CA PHE A 238 -21.61 26.98 15.63
C PHE A 238 -21.44 25.52 16.04
N TYR A 239 -22.09 24.61 15.30
CA TYR A 239 -21.92 23.18 15.48
C TYR A 239 -20.76 22.67 14.64
N SER A 240 -19.89 21.86 15.24
CA SER A 240 -18.81 21.21 14.51
C SER A 240 -19.41 20.27 13.43
N PRO A 241 -18.81 20.19 12.22
CA PRO A 241 -19.28 19.28 11.15
C PRO A 241 -19.48 17.83 11.60
N LEU A 242 -18.66 17.37 12.56
CA LEU A 242 -18.79 16.04 13.16
C LEU A 242 -20.11 15.89 13.95
N VAL A 243 -20.50 16.90 14.72
CA VAL A 243 -21.73 16.91 15.51
C VAL A 243 -22.96 16.96 14.60
N LEU A 244 -22.89 17.72 13.50
CA LEU A 244 -23.92 17.74 12.47
C LEU A 244 -24.08 16.38 11.78
N ASN A 245 -22.96 15.67 11.52
CA ASN A 245 -23.00 14.33 10.94
C ASN A 245 -23.65 13.32 11.90
N ILE A 246 -23.25 13.32 13.18
CA ILE A 246 -23.84 12.46 14.21
C ILE A 246 -25.34 12.76 14.41
N ALA A 247 -25.71 14.04 14.46
CA ALA A 247 -27.12 14.45 14.56
C ALA A 247 -27.96 13.95 13.39
N ARG A 248 -27.42 14.00 12.16
CA ARG A 248 -28.10 13.49 10.97
C ARG A 248 -28.26 11.97 11.00
N THR A 249 -27.24 11.24 11.44
CA THR A 249 -27.28 9.77 11.56
C THR A 249 -28.28 9.31 12.63
N GLU A 250 -28.36 10.01 13.76
CA GLU A 250 -29.22 9.66 14.90
C GLU A 250 -30.61 10.31 14.83
N GLY A 251 -30.92 11.04 13.75
CA GLY A 251 -32.22 11.68 13.55
C GLY A 251 -32.54 12.73 14.63
N ILE A 252 -31.56 13.54 15.00
CA ILE A 252 -31.71 14.65 15.95
C ILE A 252 -31.96 15.93 15.14
N ALA A 253 -33.10 16.58 15.41
CA ALA A 253 -33.45 17.85 14.76
C ALA A 253 -32.56 19.00 15.23
N MET A 254 -32.47 20.08 14.42
CA MET A 254 -31.70 21.28 14.81
C MET A 254 -32.19 21.87 16.14
N GLN A 255 -33.50 21.85 16.39
CA GLN A 255 -34.12 22.33 17.62
C GLN A 255 -33.71 21.54 18.87
N GLU A 256 -33.52 20.21 18.72
CA GLU A 256 -32.98 19.38 19.80
C GLU A 256 -31.50 19.70 20.03
N LEU A 257 -30.74 19.93 18.95
CA LEU A 257 -29.33 20.29 19.02
C LEU A 257 -29.10 21.64 19.72
N GLU A 258 -30.02 22.58 19.53
CA GLU A 258 -30.07 23.88 20.21
C GLU A 258 -30.36 23.76 21.71
N SER A 259 -31.11 22.72 22.10
CA SER A 259 -31.48 22.45 23.50
C SER A 259 -30.39 21.70 24.28
N ILE A 260 -29.43 21.08 23.60
CA ILE A 260 -28.33 20.36 24.25
C ILE A 260 -27.36 21.35 24.89
N PRO A 261 -27.06 21.26 26.20
CA PRO A 261 -26.02 22.09 26.82
C PRO A 261 -24.66 21.74 26.22
N GLY A 262 -23.94 22.75 25.73
CA GLY A 262 -22.64 22.56 25.10
C GLY A 262 -21.51 22.74 26.09
N THR A 263 -20.72 21.68 26.32
CA THR A 263 -19.59 21.70 27.25
C THR A 263 -18.27 22.05 26.56
N GLY A 264 -18.31 22.38 25.27
CA GLY A 264 -17.15 22.78 24.48
C GLY A 264 -16.73 24.24 24.69
N ALA A 265 -15.54 24.59 24.19
CA ALA A 265 -15.04 25.97 24.23
C ALA A 265 -16.03 26.93 23.56
N ASN A 266 -16.44 27.98 24.28
CA ASN A 266 -17.49 28.95 23.90
C ASN A 266 -18.93 28.37 23.82
N GLY A 267 -19.29 27.35 24.62
CA GLY A 267 -20.67 26.84 24.70
C GLY A 267 -21.10 25.96 23.52
N ARG A 268 -20.12 25.47 22.74
CA ARG A 268 -20.33 24.59 21.59
C ARG A 268 -20.70 23.18 22.04
N VAL A 269 -21.61 22.53 21.32
CA VAL A 269 -21.91 21.10 21.52
C VAL A 269 -20.71 20.29 21.05
N SER A 270 -20.14 19.49 21.94
CA SER A 270 -19.03 18.59 21.61
C SER A 270 -19.54 17.19 21.29
N LYS A 271 -18.67 16.35 20.71
CA LYS A 271 -18.96 14.93 20.45
C LYS A 271 -19.51 14.21 21.69
N LYS A 272 -18.95 14.51 22.86
CA LYS A 272 -19.37 13.89 24.13
C LYS A 272 -20.80 14.31 24.55
N ASP A 273 -21.17 15.56 24.28
CA ASP A 273 -22.48 16.10 24.62
C ASP A 273 -23.59 15.48 23.76
N ILE A 274 -23.35 15.37 22.44
CA ILE A 274 -24.32 14.73 21.52
C ILE A 274 -24.47 13.22 21.79
N LEU A 275 -23.38 12.51 22.08
CA LEU A 275 -23.44 11.10 22.43
C LEU A 275 -24.21 10.87 23.75
N SER A 276 -23.94 11.70 24.76
CA SER A 276 -24.65 11.64 26.03
C SER A 276 -26.15 11.93 25.86
N TYR A 277 -26.51 12.87 24.99
CA TYR A 277 -27.90 13.18 24.67
C TYR A 277 -28.60 12.01 23.96
N VAL A 278 -27.95 11.38 22.98
CA VAL A 278 -28.47 10.18 22.30
C VAL A 278 -28.74 9.05 23.30
N GLU A 279 -27.81 8.83 24.24
CA GLU A 279 -27.97 7.82 25.29
C GLU A 279 -29.14 8.14 26.23
N GLN A 280 -29.33 9.41 26.60
CA GLN A 280 -30.44 9.86 27.44
C GLN A 280 -31.80 9.80 26.73
N ARG A 281 -31.83 10.13 25.43
CA ARG A 281 -33.00 9.98 24.55
C ARG A 281 -33.39 8.51 24.43
N ARG A 282 -32.40 7.63 24.23
CA ARG A 282 -32.60 6.17 24.19
C ARG A 282 -33.03 5.59 25.53
N SER A 283 -32.59 6.19 26.63
CA SER A 283 -32.99 5.83 28.00
C SER A 283 -34.35 6.43 28.42
N GLY A 284 -35.04 7.14 27.51
CA GLY A 284 -36.36 7.73 27.76
C GLY A 284 -36.38 8.90 28.74
N ARG A 285 -35.22 9.47 29.10
CA ARG A 285 -35.14 10.64 29.99
C ARG A 285 -35.42 11.97 29.29
N VAL A 286 -35.36 11.97 27.95
CA VAL A 286 -35.61 13.16 27.13
C VAL A 286 -36.54 12.76 25.99
N ALA A 287 -37.71 13.41 25.92
CA ALA A 287 -38.67 13.17 24.85
C ALA A 287 -38.24 13.92 23.58
N PRO A 288 -38.35 13.30 22.39
CA PRO A 288 -38.07 13.99 21.13
C PRO A 288 -39.04 15.16 20.96
N ALA A 289 -38.52 16.33 20.63
CA ALA A 289 -39.36 17.45 20.22
C ALA A 289 -40.02 17.08 18.88
N ALA A 290 -41.35 17.07 18.85
CA ALA A 290 -42.15 16.82 17.65
C ALA A 290 -41.90 17.92 16.59
N PRO A 291 -42.01 17.59 15.29
CA PRO A 291 -41.70 18.51 14.19
C PRO A 291 -42.58 19.76 14.14
#